data_AF-A0A961AXM3-F1
#
_entry.id   AF-A0A961AXM3-F1
#
_cell.length_a   1.000
_cell.length_b   1.000
_cell.length_c   1.000
_cell.angle_alpha   90.00
_cell.angle_beta   90.00
_cell.angle_gamma   90.00
#
_symmetry.space_group_name_H-M   'P 1'
#
loop_
_entity.id
_entity.type
_entity.pdbx_description
1 polymer ?
#
loop_
_entity_poly.entity_id
_entity_poly.type
_entity_poly.pdbx_seq_one_letter_code
_entity_poly.pdbx_strand_id
1 'polypeptide(L)' 'MEKLIEIAYIVASVLFIFGIKMLGSADTARRGNQISAVGMLIAVVATLLYKEVL' A
#
# COMPACT_ATOMS: atom_id res chain seq x y z
N MET A 1 8.58 16.96 -3.46
CA MET A 1 7.99 15.69 -3.96
C MET A 1 8.40 14.52 -3.08
N GLU A 2 9.68 14.45 -2.67
CA GLU A 2 10.21 13.44 -1.74
C GLU A 2 9.33 13.22 -0.50
N LYS A 3 9.02 14.26 0.28
CA LYS A 3 8.14 14.15 1.46
C LYS A 3 6.77 13.54 1.16
N LEU A 4 6.20 13.80 -0.02
CA LEU A 4 4.92 13.23 -0.40
C LEU A 4 5.04 11.73 -0.69
N ILE A 5 6.15 11.31 -1.27
CA ILE A 5 6.47 9.90 -1.58
C ILE A 5 6.74 9.13 -0.27
N GLU A 6 7.48 9.72 0.67
CA GLU A 6 7.67 9.14 2.00
C GLU A 6 6.34 8.95 2.73
N ILE A 7 5.46 9.95 2.72
CA ILE A 7 4.11 9.84 3.30
C ILE A 7 3.30 8.75 2.58
N ALA A 8 3.37 8.68 1.24
CA ALA A 8 2.69 7.64 0.48
C ALA A 8 3.17 6.23 0.86
N TYR A 9 4.47 6.04 1.10
CA TYR A 9 5.02 4.76 1.58
C TYR A 9 4.57 4.42 2.99
N ILE A 10 4.46 5.40 3.91
CA ILE A 10 3.89 5.17 5.24
C ILE A 10 2.42 4.74 5.13
N VAL A 11 1.62 5.45 4.32
CA VAL A 11 0.20 5.10 4.09
C VAL A 11 0.07 3.70 3.50
N ALA A 12 0.86 3.37 2.47
CA ALA A 12 0.87 2.04 1.87
C ALA A 12 1.26 0.95 2.88
N SER A 13 2.26 1.20 3.72
CA SER A 13 2.70 0.27 4.77
C SER A 13 1.58 0.00 5.79
N VAL A 14 0.86 1.04 6.23
CA VAL A 14 -0.29 0.88 7.13
C VAL A 14 -1.38 0.03 6.48
N LEU A 15 -1.70 0.27 5.20
CA LEU A 15 -2.68 -0.53 4.46
C LEU A 15 -2.23 -1.99 4.35
N PHE A 16 -0.95 -2.27 4.09
CA PHE A 16 -0.44 -3.65 4.07
C PHE A 16 -0.54 -4.33 5.44
N ILE A 17 -0.23 -3.63 6.53
CA ILE A 17 -0.37 -4.19 7.88
C ILE A 17 -1.82 -4.62 8.14
N PHE A 18 -2.80 -3.77 7.82
CA PHE A 18 -4.21 -4.10 7.98
C PHE A 18 -4.66 -5.20 7.01
N GLY A 19 -4.25 -5.13 5.75
CA GLY A 19 -4.57 -6.12 4.72
C GLY A 19 -4.08 -7.52 5.10
N ILE A 20 -2.82 -7.64 5.51
CA ILE A 20 -2.22 -8.90 5.96
C ILE A 20 -2.89 -9.42 7.23
N LYS A 21 -3.19 -8.54 8.21
CA LYS A 21 -3.94 -8.94 9.41
C LYS A 21 -5.29 -9.55 9.05
N MET A 22 -6.01 -8.97 8.08
CA MET A 22 -7.31 -9.47 7.62
C MET A 22 -7.20 -10.75 6.77
N LEU A 23 -6.06 -10.98 6.10
CA LEU A 23 -5.80 -12.24 5.41
C LEU A 23 -5.63 -13.42 6.38
N GLY A 24 -5.36 -13.15 7.66
CA GLY A 24 -5.26 -14.18 8.70
C GLY A 24 -6.57 -14.88 9.06
N SER A 25 -7.72 -14.41 8.56
CA SER A 25 -9.02 -15.05 8.78
C SER A 25 -9.82 -15.16 7.48
N ALA A 26 -10.45 -16.32 7.24
CA ALA A 26 -11.11 -16.63 5.97
C ALA A 26 -12.32 -15.71 5.67
N ASP A 27 -13.03 -15.26 6.72
CA ASP A 27 -14.16 -14.33 6.65
C ASP A 27 -13.72 -12.92 6.18
N THR A 28 -12.54 -12.45 6.62
CA THR A 28 -12.01 -11.13 6.25
C THR A 28 -11.03 -11.15 5.08
N ALA A 29 -10.58 -12.32 4.63
CA ALA A 29 -9.49 -12.46 3.66
C ALA A 29 -9.74 -11.70 2.34
N ARG A 30 -10.95 -11.77 1.77
CA ARG A 30 -11.26 -11.07 0.51
C ARG A 30 -11.13 -9.55 0.67
N ARG A 31 -11.58 -9.00 1.79
CA ARG A 31 -11.45 -7.56 2.10
C ARG A 31 -9.99 -7.20 2.39
N GLY A 32 -9.26 -8.06 3.11
CA GLY A 32 -7.84 -7.89 3.36
C GLY A 32 -7.03 -7.77 2.06
N ASN A 33 -7.31 -8.63 1.08
CA ASN A 33 -6.68 -8.55 -0.24
C ASN A 33 -6.99 -7.22 -0.97
N GLN A 34 -8.24 -6.75 -0.90
CA GLN A 34 -8.62 -5.46 -1.50
C GLN A 34 -7.86 -4.28 -0.87
N ILE A 35 -7.71 -4.27 0.45
CA ILE A 35 -6.94 -3.24 1.17
C ILE A 35 -5.46 -3.28 0.75
N SER A 36 -4.86 -4.47 0.70
CA SER A 36 -3.48 -4.65 0.22
C SER A 36 -3.31 -4.19 -1.23
N ALA A 37 -4.28 -4.44 -2.10
CA ALA A 37 -4.24 -4.00 -3.49
C ALA A 37 -4.26 -2.46 -3.61
N VAL A 38 -5.03 -1.76 -2.77
CA VAL A 38 -5.00 -0.29 -2.70
C VAL A 38 -3.64 0.21 -2.21
N GLY A 39 -3.06 -0.43 -1.18
CA GLY A 39 -1.71 -0.13 -0.71
C GLY A 39 -0.65 -0.29 -1.81
N MET A 40 -0.75 -1.36 -2.59
CA MET A 40 0.13 -1.62 -3.73
C MET A 40 -0.02 -0.56 -4.83
N LEU A 41 -1.25 -0.17 -5.18
CA LEU A 41 -1.49 0.87 -6.17
C LEU A 41 -0.86 2.21 -5.74
N ILE A 42 -1.02 2.60 -4.48
CA ILE A 42 -0.42 3.83 -3.93
C ILE A 42 1.10 3.79 -4.03
N ALA A 43 1.72 2.67 -3.62
CA ALA A 43 3.17 2.50 -3.67
C ALA A 43 3.70 2.60 -5.10
N VAL A 44 3.10 1.88 -6.05
CA VAL A 44 3.51 1.90 -7.46
C VAL A 44 3.40 3.32 -8.05
N VAL A 45 2.28 4.01 -7.84
CA VAL A 45 2.12 5.38 -8.34
C VAL A 45 3.14 6.34 -7.72
N ALA A 46 3.40 6.23 -6.41
CA ALA A 46 4.42 7.04 -5.75
C ALA A 46 5.83 6.78 -6.31
N THR A 47 6.18 5.51 -6.56
CA THR A 47 7.45 5.12 -7.15
C THR A 47 7.59 5.61 -8.60
N LEU A 48 6.53 5.52 -9.42
CA LEU A 48 6.55 6.02 -10.80
C LEU A 48 6.71 7.54 -10.88
N LEU A 49 6.23 8.28 -9.87
CA LEU A 49 6.40 9.74 -9.78
C LEU A 49 7.74 10.15 -9.14
N TYR A 50 8.52 9.19 -8.63
CA TYR A 50 9.85 9.46 -8.10
C TYR A 50 10.84 9.65 -9.24
N LYS A 51 11.32 10.89 -9.42
CA LYS A 51 12.17 11.31 -10.55
C LYS A 51 13.51 10.57 -10.67
N GLU A 52 13.96 9.85 -9.64
CA GLU A 52 15.20 9.06 -9.74
C GLU A 52 14.98 7.64 -10.26
N VAL A 53 13.73 7.19 -10.37
CA VAL A 53 13.40 5.84 -10.86
C VAL A 53 13.23 5.79 -12.38
N LEU A 54 12.91 6.90 -13.04
CA LEU A 54 12.74 7.02 -14.50
C LEU A 54 13.76 7.99 -15.09
#